data_AF-A0A3A5IIZ6-F1
#
_entry.id   AF-A0A3A5IIZ6-F1
#
_cell.length_a   1.000
_cell.length_b   1.000
_cell.length_c   1.000
_cell.angle_alpha   90.00
_cell.angle_beta   90.00
_cell.angle_gamma   90.00
#
_symmetry.space_group_name_H-M   'P 1'
#
loop_
_entity.id
_entity.type
_entity.pdbx_description
1 polymer ?
#
loop_
_entity_poly.entity_id
_entity_poly.type
_entity_poly.pdbx_seq_one_letter_code
_entity_poly.pdbx_strand_id
1 'polypeptide(L)'
;MKEREVTTPKAAPPAKSEKNSLFSIETAVVQGGVFSTEDAANSVKQKMNGLGLPAEAVLQNGQYLILLAASSTIETAKLIEGIYGTAGADTYTKQLAISPSKKLEESSGEMAALFSSIAEESGKKAAGLEADKNKLKEAESKLDAVKVEPSDETSAELKKLLTGALTEAKSNQPQAAKAAQEKLLAFLAVYSQ
;
A
#
# COMPACT_ATOMS: atom_id res chain seq x y z
N MET A 1 36.03 -43.09 -31.22
CA MET A 1 34.63 -43.35 -30.81
C MET A 1 34.33 -42.42 -29.65
N LYS A 2 33.85 -41.21 -29.98
CA LYS A 2 32.51 -40.68 -29.66
C LYS A 2 32.23 -40.49 -28.16
N GLU A 3 32.22 -39.21 -27.81
CA GLU A 3 31.78 -38.59 -26.57
C GLU A 3 30.44 -39.15 -26.06
N ARG A 4 30.30 -39.25 -24.74
CA ARG A 4 29.01 -39.34 -24.06
C ARG A 4 28.77 -38.03 -23.32
N GLU A 5 27.92 -37.21 -23.93
CA GLU A 5 27.29 -36.04 -23.34
C GLU A 5 26.57 -36.43 -22.04
N VAL A 6 26.92 -35.73 -20.96
CA VAL A 6 26.12 -35.73 -19.73
C VAL A 6 25.03 -34.67 -19.92
N THR A 7 23.83 -35.14 -20.21
CA THR A 7 22.63 -34.31 -20.32
C THR A 7 22.32 -33.64 -18.98
N THR A 8 22.32 -32.31 -18.99
CA THR A 8 21.76 -31.46 -17.93
C THR A 8 20.26 -31.75 -17.74
N PRO A 9 19.75 -31.87 -16.50
CA PRO A 9 18.32 -31.93 -16.27
C PRO A 9 17.68 -30.57 -16.57
N LYS A 10 16.80 -30.59 -17.58
CA LYS A 10 15.84 -29.55 -17.95
C LYS A 10 14.96 -29.19 -16.76
N ALA A 11 15.22 -28.05 -16.13
CA ALA A 11 14.30 -27.44 -15.17
C ALA A 11 13.08 -26.90 -15.93
N ALA A 12 11.91 -27.14 -15.32
CA ALA A 12 10.58 -26.93 -15.87
C ALA A 12 10.30 -25.47 -16.31
N PRO A 13 9.38 -25.25 -17.27
CA PRO A 13 8.94 -23.91 -17.65
C PRO A 13 8.22 -23.22 -16.46
N PRO A 14 8.44 -21.92 -16.21
CA PRO A 14 7.65 -21.18 -15.25
C PRO A 14 6.25 -20.98 -15.83
N ALA A 15 5.28 -21.76 -15.39
CA ALA A 15 3.88 -21.56 -15.75
C ALA A 15 3.15 -20.82 -14.62
N LYS A 16 2.66 -19.61 -14.97
CA LYS A 16 1.56 -18.85 -14.34
C LYS A 16 1.87 -17.86 -13.20
N SER A 17 2.83 -16.95 -13.36
CA SER A 17 2.96 -15.77 -12.48
C SER A 17 3.22 -14.44 -13.17
N GLU A 18 3.02 -14.31 -14.49
CA GLU A 18 3.34 -13.04 -15.19
C GLU A 18 2.18 -12.04 -15.26
N LYS A 19 0.92 -12.46 -15.08
CA LYS A 19 -0.23 -11.53 -15.15
C LYS A 19 -0.55 -10.81 -13.83
N ASN A 20 -0.21 -11.36 -12.67
CA ASN A 20 -0.44 -10.68 -11.39
C ASN A 20 0.66 -9.65 -11.05
N SER A 21 1.88 -9.82 -11.58
CA SER A 21 2.98 -8.85 -11.37
C SER A 21 2.76 -7.50 -12.05
N LEU A 22 1.91 -7.43 -13.09
CA LEU A 22 1.57 -6.18 -13.76
C LEU A 22 0.71 -5.24 -12.91
N PHE A 23 0.15 -5.77 -11.82
CA PHE A 23 -0.72 -5.06 -10.88
C PHE A 23 -0.12 -5.02 -9.47
N SER A 24 1.19 -5.24 -9.31
CA SER A 24 1.82 -5.08 -7.99
C SER A 24 2.06 -3.60 -7.69
N ILE A 25 1.69 -3.16 -6.48
CA ILE A 25 2.02 -1.83 -5.97
C ILE A 25 3.35 -1.91 -5.25
N GLU A 26 4.38 -1.30 -5.81
CA GLU A 26 5.63 -1.08 -5.11
C GLU A 26 5.52 0.20 -4.26
N THR A 27 5.70 0.04 -2.94
CA THR A 27 5.58 1.14 -1.99
C THR A 27 6.58 0.97 -0.85
N ALA A 28 7.06 2.08 -0.31
CA ALA A 28 7.69 2.09 1.00
C ALA A 28 6.59 2.13 2.07
N VAL A 29 6.80 1.39 3.16
CA VAL A 29 5.85 1.31 4.28
C VAL A 29 6.56 1.41 5.60
N VAL A 30 5.87 1.97 6.59
CA VAL A 30 6.21 1.83 8.01
C VAL A 30 5.41 0.66 8.55
N GLN A 31 6.08 -0.38 9.04
CA GLN A 31 5.45 -1.61 9.52
C GLN A 31 5.65 -1.81 11.02
N GLY A 32 4.59 -2.17 11.75
CA GLY A 32 4.59 -2.41 13.19
C GLY A 32 4.55 -3.90 13.60
N GLY A 33 4.65 -4.82 12.64
CA GLY A 33 4.76 -6.25 12.91
C GLY A 33 4.25 -7.14 11.77
N VAL A 34 4.58 -8.44 11.85
CA VAL A 34 4.07 -9.50 10.98
C VAL A 34 3.45 -10.57 11.87
N PHE A 35 2.26 -11.04 11.53
CA PHE A 35 1.51 -12.00 12.34
C PHE A 35 0.98 -13.13 11.47
N SER A 36 0.94 -14.34 12.02
CA SER A 36 0.35 -15.51 11.33
C SER A 36 -1.17 -15.62 11.52
N THR A 37 -1.75 -14.85 12.44
CA THR A 37 -3.19 -14.87 12.73
C THR A 37 -3.79 -13.48 12.69
N GLU A 38 -5.04 -13.40 12.25
CA GLU A 38 -5.79 -12.16 12.16
C GLU A 38 -5.99 -11.52 13.54
N ASP A 39 -6.34 -12.31 14.56
CA ASP A 39 -6.56 -11.82 15.92
C ASP A 39 -5.33 -11.13 16.52
N ALA A 40 -4.13 -11.68 16.27
CA ALA A 40 -2.89 -11.08 16.75
C ALA A 40 -2.61 -9.76 16.01
N ALA A 41 -2.82 -9.74 14.69
CA ALA A 41 -2.69 -8.53 13.90
C ALA A 41 -3.69 -7.46 14.36
N ASN A 42 -4.96 -7.81 14.54
CA ASN A 42 -6.00 -6.91 15.01
C ASN A 42 -5.71 -6.36 16.41
N SER A 43 -5.17 -7.17 17.32
CA SER A 43 -4.75 -6.72 18.65
C SER A 43 -3.67 -5.63 18.58
N VAL A 44 -2.68 -5.81 17.69
CA VAL A 44 -1.63 -4.81 17.48
C VAL A 44 -2.16 -3.58 16.75
N LYS A 45 -3.05 -3.75 15.76
CA LYS A 45 -3.75 -2.64 15.10
C LYS A 45 -4.47 -1.76 16.11
N GLN A 46 -5.24 -2.35 17.03
CA GLN A 46 -5.94 -1.62 18.08
C GLN A 46 -4.97 -0.89 19.03
N LYS A 47 -3.84 -1.52 19.37
CA LYS A 47 -2.79 -0.87 20.17
C LYS A 47 -2.23 0.37 19.48
N MET A 48 -1.90 0.28 18.19
CA MET A 48 -1.36 1.42 17.42
C MET A 48 -2.39 2.53 17.24
N ASN A 49 -3.65 2.18 17.00
CA ASN A 49 -4.75 3.15 16.98
C ASN A 49 -4.93 3.86 18.33
N GLY A 50 -4.73 3.14 19.45
CA GLY A 50 -4.72 3.71 20.80
C GLY A 50 -3.59 4.70 21.07
N LEU A 51 -2.48 4.60 20.32
CA LEU A 51 -1.39 5.58 20.31
C LEU A 51 -1.68 6.79 19.39
N GLY A 52 -2.85 6.83 18.75
CA GLY A 52 -3.21 7.87 17.80
C GLY A 52 -2.49 7.75 16.45
N LEU A 53 -1.93 6.57 16.13
CA LEU A 53 -1.28 6.30 14.85
C LEU A 53 -2.27 5.65 13.87
N PRO A 54 -2.09 5.82 12.55
CA PRO A 54 -2.78 4.97 11.58
C PRO A 54 -2.28 3.54 11.74
N ALA A 55 -3.18 2.57 11.61
CA ALA A 55 -2.79 1.17 11.50
C ALA A 55 -3.82 0.36 10.73
N GLU A 56 -3.35 -0.49 9.82
CA GLU A 56 -4.18 -1.47 9.14
C GLU A 56 -3.48 -2.83 9.03
N ALA A 57 -4.27 -3.90 9.09
CA ALA A 57 -3.82 -5.26 8.84
C ALA A 57 -4.01 -5.60 7.35
N VAL A 58 -2.90 -5.89 6.66
CA VAL A 58 -2.89 -6.28 5.25
C VAL A 58 -2.49 -7.75 5.14
N LEU A 59 -3.34 -8.58 4.54
CA LEU A 59 -3.05 -9.99 4.32
C LEU A 59 -2.20 -10.14 3.06
N GLN A 60 -0.98 -10.65 3.22
CA GLN A 60 -0.09 -10.90 2.10
C GLN A 60 0.68 -12.20 2.32
N ASN A 61 0.67 -13.08 1.30
CA ASN A 61 1.39 -14.36 1.34
C ASN A 61 1.06 -15.20 2.59
N GLY A 62 -0.20 -15.17 3.06
CA GLY A 62 -0.66 -15.91 4.24
C GLY A 62 -0.20 -15.31 5.59
N GLN A 63 0.32 -14.08 5.59
CA GLN A 63 0.72 -13.35 6.79
C GLN A 63 -0.01 -12.02 6.87
N TYR A 64 -0.36 -11.60 8.08
CA TYR A 64 -0.95 -10.30 8.35
C TYR A 64 0.14 -9.30 8.69
N LEU A 65 0.34 -8.32 7.82
CA LEU A 65 1.27 -7.21 7.99
C LEU A 65 0.54 -6.06 8.68
N ILE A 66 1.09 -5.53 9.76
CA ILE A 66 0.58 -4.28 10.37
C ILE A 66 1.31 -3.10 9.75
N LEU A 67 0.64 -2.41 8.85
CA LEU A 67 1.16 -1.20 8.22
C LEU A 67 0.64 0.02 8.98
N LEU A 68 1.51 1.02 9.19
CA LEU A 68 1.18 2.26 9.89
C LEU A 68 1.28 3.49 8.98
N ALA A 69 2.05 3.40 7.90
CA ALA A 69 2.09 4.43 6.87
C ALA A 69 2.59 3.84 5.55
N ALA A 70 2.27 4.53 4.46
CA ALA A 70 2.75 4.24 3.11
C ALA A 70 3.27 5.53 2.44
N SER A 71 4.33 5.37 1.65
CA SER A 71 4.93 6.40 0.78
C SER A 71 5.55 5.76 -0.46
N SER A 72 5.87 6.55 -1.49
CA SER A 72 6.62 6.00 -2.64
C SER A 72 8.09 5.80 -2.32
N THR A 73 8.67 6.65 -1.46
CA THR A 73 10.10 6.64 -1.17
C THR A 73 10.38 6.12 0.23
N ILE A 74 11.49 5.38 0.37
CA ILE A 74 11.93 4.86 1.66
C ILE A 74 12.38 5.99 2.61
N GLU A 75 12.84 7.11 2.06
CA GLU A 75 13.25 8.29 2.80
C GLU A 75 12.06 8.93 3.52
N THR A 76 10.94 9.14 2.81
CA THR A 76 9.70 9.64 3.42
C THR A 76 9.18 8.67 4.49
N ALA A 77 9.18 7.36 4.23
CA ALA A 77 8.75 6.37 5.23
C ALA A 77 9.63 6.39 6.51
N LYS A 78 10.95 6.53 6.37
CA LYS A 78 11.87 6.63 7.53
C LYS A 78 11.61 7.87 8.39
N LEU A 79 11.23 8.99 7.78
CA LEU A 79 10.85 10.17 8.54
C LEU A 79 9.58 9.92 9.37
N ILE A 80 8.60 9.24 8.78
CA ILE A 80 7.37 8.86 9.48
C ILE A 80 7.67 7.85 10.60
N GLU A 81 8.52 6.84 10.35
CA GLU A 81 8.99 5.89 11.36
C GLU A 81 9.61 6.61 12.56
N GLY A 82 10.47 7.61 12.32
CA GLY A 82 11.06 8.43 13.38
C GLY A 82 10.00 9.11 14.23
N ILE A 83 8.97 9.70 13.61
CA ILE A 83 7.85 10.34 14.32
C ILE A 83 7.06 9.30 15.13
N TYR A 84 6.73 8.15 14.55
CA TYR A 84 5.93 7.12 15.22
C TYR A 84 6.70 6.45 16.37
N GLY A 85 8.02 6.32 16.23
CA GLY A 85 8.90 5.89 17.32
C GLY A 85 8.82 6.80 18.54
N THR A 86 8.69 8.13 18.35
CA THR A 86 8.49 9.06 19.48
C THR A 86 7.15 8.88 20.18
N ALA A 87 6.14 8.34 19.48
CA ALA A 87 4.83 7.98 20.05
C ALA A 87 4.82 6.61 20.74
N GLY A 88 5.98 5.93 20.82
CA GLY A 88 6.13 4.64 21.50
C GLY A 88 5.76 3.42 20.65
N ALA A 89 5.66 3.59 19.32
CA ALA A 89 5.47 2.47 18.41
C ALA A 89 6.81 1.84 18.04
N ASP A 90 6.89 0.51 18.15
CA ASP A 90 7.98 -0.28 17.59
C ASP A 90 7.66 -0.50 16.11
N THR A 91 8.39 0.19 15.24
CA THR A 91 8.13 0.22 13.81
C THR A 91 9.42 0.13 13.03
N TYR A 92 9.34 -0.39 11.82
CA TYR A 92 10.46 -0.43 10.89
C TYR A 92 10.00 -0.08 9.48
N THR A 93 10.85 0.64 8.73
CA THR A 93 10.59 0.93 7.33
C THR A 93 11.10 -0.18 6.41
N LYS A 94 10.31 -0.56 5.39
CA LYS A 94 10.79 -1.37 4.27
C LYS A 94 10.12 -0.99 2.96
N GLN A 95 10.72 -1.41 1.84
CA GLN A 95 9.99 -1.54 0.59
C GLN A 95 9.18 -2.83 0.58
N LEU A 96 7.99 -2.75 0.01
CA LEU A 96 7.06 -3.87 -0.11
C LEU A 96 6.34 -3.77 -1.45
N ALA A 97 6.16 -4.93 -2.09
CA ALA A 97 5.30 -5.07 -3.25
C ALA A 97 3.97 -5.69 -2.79
N ILE A 98 2.87 -4.94 -2.79
CA ILE A 98 1.53 -5.48 -2.52
C ILE A 98 0.95 -5.99 -3.83
N SER A 99 0.58 -7.26 -3.87
CA SER A 99 -0.04 -7.87 -5.05
C SER A 99 -1.43 -8.37 -4.69
N PRO A 100 -2.40 -8.25 -5.60
CA PRO A 100 -3.73 -8.76 -5.34
C PRO A 100 -3.73 -10.29 -5.32
N SER A 101 -4.54 -10.87 -4.43
CA SER A 101 -4.68 -12.33 -4.34
C SER A 101 -5.59 -12.87 -5.44
N LYS A 102 -6.49 -12.02 -5.95
CA LYS A 102 -7.39 -12.33 -7.07
C LYS A 102 -7.04 -11.51 -8.31
N LYS A 103 -7.64 -11.89 -9.44
CA LYS A 103 -7.57 -11.08 -10.65
C LYS A 103 -8.42 -9.82 -10.44
N LEU A 104 -7.80 -8.65 -10.57
CA LEU A 104 -8.47 -7.37 -10.55
C LEU A 104 -8.83 -6.91 -11.97
N GLU A 105 -9.79 -6.00 -12.05
CA GLU A 105 -10.14 -5.30 -13.28
C GLU A 105 -9.10 -4.23 -13.62
N GLU A 106 -9.07 -3.77 -14.87
CA GLU A 106 -8.11 -2.78 -15.36
C GLU A 106 -8.16 -1.48 -14.53
N SER A 107 -9.38 -1.08 -14.12
CA SER A 107 -9.59 0.11 -13.29
C SER A 107 -8.85 0.05 -11.95
N SER A 108 -8.74 -1.13 -11.31
CA SER A 108 -7.96 -1.27 -10.08
C SER A 108 -6.47 -1.07 -10.34
N GLY A 109 -5.98 -1.49 -11.51
CA GLY A 109 -4.60 -1.26 -11.94
C GLY A 109 -4.28 0.21 -12.21
N GLU A 110 -5.23 0.94 -12.80
CA GLU A 110 -5.12 2.40 -12.94
C GLU A 110 -5.04 3.09 -11.57
N MET A 111 -5.86 2.66 -10.60
CA MET A 111 -5.82 3.17 -9.23
C MET A 111 -4.51 2.81 -8.51
N ALA A 112 -3.99 1.60 -8.73
CA ALA A 112 -2.69 1.17 -8.21
C ALA A 112 -1.54 2.05 -8.71
N ALA A 113 -1.57 2.48 -9.97
CA ALA A 113 -0.59 3.41 -10.52
C ALA A 113 -0.68 4.82 -9.88
N LEU A 114 -1.89 5.24 -9.48
CA LEU A 114 -2.11 6.51 -8.80
C LEU A 114 -1.74 6.46 -7.31
N PHE A 115 -1.82 5.28 -6.70
CA PHE A 115 -1.53 5.07 -5.28
C PHE A 115 -0.18 5.65 -4.88
N SER A 116 0.90 5.34 -5.62
CA SER A 116 2.25 5.77 -5.28
C SER A 116 2.35 7.30 -5.15
N SER A 117 1.81 8.04 -6.12
CA SER A 117 1.84 9.51 -6.11
C SER A 117 1.12 10.08 -4.87
N ILE A 118 -0.06 9.53 -4.55
CA ILE A 118 -0.87 9.98 -3.42
C ILE A 118 -0.22 9.60 -2.10
N ALA A 119 0.33 8.39 -2.01
CA ALA A 119 1.06 7.90 -0.84
C ALA A 119 2.30 8.75 -0.56
N GLU A 120 3.05 9.17 -1.58
CA GLU A 120 4.22 10.01 -1.38
C GLU A 120 3.85 11.38 -0.81
N GLU A 121 2.90 12.06 -1.43
CA GLU A 121 2.53 13.42 -1.02
C GLU A 121 1.76 13.42 0.32
N SER A 122 0.97 12.38 0.58
CA SER A 122 0.39 12.13 1.91
C SER A 122 1.46 11.80 2.96
N GLY A 123 2.44 10.97 2.60
CA GLY A 123 3.53 10.56 3.47
C GLY A 123 4.42 11.72 3.88
N LYS A 124 4.77 12.62 2.94
CA LYS A 124 5.48 13.87 3.23
C LYS A 124 4.76 14.69 4.29
N LYS A 125 3.45 14.85 4.14
CA LYS A 125 2.64 15.58 5.11
C LYS A 125 2.62 14.90 6.48
N ALA A 126 2.54 13.57 6.52
CA ALA A 126 2.68 12.81 7.76
C ALA A 126 4.08 12.94 8.40
N ALA A 127 5.11 13.14 7.57
CA ALA A 127 6.48 13.45 7.97
C ALA A 127 6.71 14.92 8.37
N GLY A 128 5.68 15.77 8.35
CA GLY A 128 5.79 17.21 8.63
C GLY A 128 6.40 18.02 7.49
N LEU A 129 6.50 17.45 6.29
CA LEU A 129 6.96 18.13 5.07
C LEU A 129 5.78 18.67 4.25
N GLU A 130 6.06 19.61 3.36
CA GLU A 130 5.06 20.12 2.44
C GLU A 130 4.76 19.12 1.31
N ALA A 131 3.46 18.90 1.07
CA ALA A 131 2.98 18.10 -0.04
C ALA A 131 2.88 18.94 -1.33
N ASP A 132 3.21 18.35 -2.47
CA ASP A 132 3.03 18.94 -3.78
C ASP A 132 1.56 18.91 -4.20
N LYS A 133 0.91 20.07 -4.07
CA LYS A 133 -0.51 20.25 -4.42
C LYS A 133 -0.79 20.04 -5.91
N ASN A 134 0.18 20.26 -6.80
CA ASN A 134 -0.02 20.06 -8.23
C ASN A 134 -0.08 18.56 -8.56
N LYS A 135 0.80 17.76 -7.94
CA LYS A 135 0.74 16.29 -8.06
C LYS A 135 -0.56 15.72 -7.51
N LEU A 136 -1.03 16.22 -6.36
CA LEU A 136 -2.32 15.79 -5.80
C LEU A 136 -3.50 16.15 -6.72
N LYS A 137 -3.49 17.32 -7.37
CA LYS A 137 -4.52 17.70 -8.36
C LYS A 137 -4.46 16.88 -9.63
N GLU A 138 -3.26 16.54 -10.09
CA GLU A 138 -3.08 15.66 -11.25
C GLU A 138 -3.59 14.25 -10.95
N ALA A 139 -3.26 13.71 -9.78
CA ALA A 139 -3.74 12.42 -9.33
C ALA A 139 -5.27 12.39 -9.16
N GLU A 140 -5.88 13.47 -8.65
CA GLU A 140 -7.34 13.62 -8.59
C GLU A 140 -7.97 13.60 -9.99
N SER A 141 -7.46 14.41 -10.92
CA SER A 141 -7.97 14.44 -12.30
C SER A 141 -7.90 13.07 -12.98
N LYS A 142 -6.79 12.34 -12.76
CA LYS A 142 -6.61 10.99 -13.28
C LYS A 142 -7.56 9.99 -12.61
N LEU A 143 -7.75 10.09 -11.29
CA LEU A 143 -8.66 9.22 -10.55
C LEU A 143 -10.12 9.41 -10.95
N ASP A 144 -10.55 10.65 -11.20
CA ASP A 144 -11.90 10.95 -11.67
C ASP A 144 -12.17 10.31 -13.03
N ALA A 145 -11.16 10.27 -13.91
CA ALA A 145 -11.24 9.65 -15.23
C ALA A 145 -11.29 8.11 -15.21
N VAL A 146 -10.87 7.47 -14.12
CA VAL A 146 -10.95 6.00 -13.98
C VAL A 146 -12.40 5.56 -13.99
N LYS A 147 -12.79 4.75 -14.98
CA LYS A 147 -14.14 4.21 -15.10
C LYS A 147 -14.24 2.93 -14.29
N VAL A 148 -15.20 2.90 -13.38
CA VAL A 148 -15.50 1.73 -12.55
C VAL A 148 -16.85 1.19 -12.98
N GLU A 149 -16.89 -0.08 -13.34
CA GLU A 149 -18.13 -0.77 -13.67
C GLU A 149 -19.02 -0.87 -12.43
N PRO A 150 -20.34 -0.63 -12.52
CA PRO A 150 -21.23 -0.63 -11.35
C PRO A 150 -21.28 -1.98 -10.59
N SER A 151 -20.93 -3.08 -11.26
CA SER A 151 -20.87 -4.41 -10.68
C SER A 151 -19.54 -4.74 -9.99
N ASP A 152 -18.52 -3.89 -10.13
CA ASP A 152 -17.21 -4.08 -9.50
C ASP A 152 -17.13 -3.31 -8.17
N GLU A 153 -17.63 -3.96 -7.12
CA GLU A 153 -17.64 -3.40 -5.76
C GLU A 153 -16.22 -3.13 -5.23
N THR A 154 -15.25 -3.99 -5.59
CA THR A 154 -13.84 -3.84 -5.16
C THR A 154 -13.24 -2.57 -5.75
N SER A 155 -13.34 -2.37 -7.06
CA SER A 155 -12.83 -1.15 -7.70
C SER A 155 -13.57 0.10 -7.24
N ALA A 156 -14.88 0.00 -6.95
CA ALA A 156 -15.65 1.11 -6.39
C ALA A 156 -15.13 1.50 -4.99
N GLU A 157 -14.85 0.51 -4.15
CA GLU A 157 -14.27 0.71 -2.82
C GLU A 157 -12.85 1.28 -2.90
N LEU A 158 -11.98 0.73 -3.75
CA LEU A 158 -10.64 1.24 -3.99
C LEU A 158 -10.66 2.70 -4.44
N LYS A 159 -11.53 3.05 -5.40
CA LYS A 159 -11.68 4.44 -5.88
C LYS A 159 -12.14 5.35 -4.74
N LYS A 160 -13.09 4.92 -3.92
CA LYS A 160 -13.58 5.68 -2.76
C LYS A 160 -12.47 5.93 -1.74
N LEU A 161 -11.71 4.91 -1.39
CA LEU A 161 -10.59 5.01 -0.44
C LEU A 161 -9.53 5.98 -0.95
N LEU A 162 -9.15 5.85 -2.23
CA LEU A 162 -8.14 6.69 -2.84
C LEU A 162 -8.59 8.15 -3.00
N THR A 163 -9.87 8.38 -3.34
CA THR A 163 -10.49 9.72 -3.40
C THR A 163 -10.51 10.37 -2.01
N GLY A 164 -10.86 9.59 -0.98
CA GLY A 164 -10.81 10.06 0.38
C GLY A 164 -9.38 10.39 0.81
N ALA A 165 -8.39 9.55 0.48
CA ALA A 165 -6.99 9.81 0.79
C ALA A 165 -6.51 11.12 0.14
N LEU A 166 -6.85 11.36 -1.12
CA LEU A 166 -6.58 12.61 -1.83
C LEU A 166 -7.21 13.83 -1.16
N THR A 167 -8.48 13.71 -0.75
CA THR A 167 -9.20 14.80 -0.09
C THR A 167 -8.50 15.22 1.21
N GLU A 168 -8.10 14.23 2.02
CA GLU A 168 -7.37 14.48 3.26
C GLU A 168 -5.94 14.98 3.00
N ALA A 169 -5.25 14.44 2.00
CA ALA A 169 -3.91 14.89 1.64
C ALA A 169 -3.90 16.39 1.28
N LYS A 170 -4.92 16.87 0.57
CA LYS A 170 -5.09 18.29 0.20
C LYS A 170 -5.57 19.21 1.34
N SER A 171 -6.19 18.66 2.38
CA SER A 171 -6.75 19.42 3.50
C SER A 171 -5.65 20.05 4.37
N ASN A 172 -5.91 21.15 5.08
CA ASN A 172 -4.96 21.70 6.06
C ASN A 172 -5.35 21.35 7.52
N GLN A 173 -6.31 20.46 7.71
CA GLN A 173 -6.75 20.07 9.05
C GLN A 173 -5.64 19.29 9.78
N PRO A 174 -5.47 19.46 11.11
CA PRO A 174 -4.40 18.81 11.87
C PRO A 174 -4.38 17.28 11.74
N GLN A 175 -5.55 16.65 11.65
CA GLN A 175 -5.71 15.20 11.56
C GLN A 175 -5.69 14.69 10.11
N ALA A 176 -5.65 15.57 9.11
CA ALA A 176 -5.80 15.17 7.72
C ALA A 176 -4.63 14.31 7.22
N ALA A 177 -3.41 14.53 7.73
CA ALA A 177 -2.27 13.66 7.38
C ALA A 177 -2.52 12.21 7.84
N LYS A 178 -2.97 12.04 9.09
CA LYS A 178 -3.35 10.74 9.65
C LYS A 178 -4.50 10.11 8.86
N ALA A 179 -5.57 10.86 8.63
CA ALA A 179 -6.76 10.37 7.93
C ALA A 179 -6.49 10.01 6.46
N ALA A 180 -5.51 10.66 5.82
CA ALA A 180 -5.04 10.27 4.49
C ALA A 180 -4.32 8.91 4.53
N GLN A 181 -3.42 8.73 5.50
CA GLN A 181 -2.68 7.47 5.69
C GLN A 181 -3.62 6.32 6.03
N GLU A 182 -4.59 6.50 6.94
CA GLU A 182 -5.59 5.47 7.26
C GLU A 182 -6.31 4.95 6.00
N LYS A 183 -6.72 5.86 5.10
CA LYS A 183 -7.40 5.50 3.85
C LYS A 183 -6.46 4.81 2.85
N LEU A 184 -5.19 5.21 2.78
CA LEU A 184 -4.19 4.55 1.95
C LEU A 184 -3.88 3.13 2.44
N LEU A 185 -3.80 2.94 3.75
CA LEU A 185 -3.58 1.61 4.33
C LEU A 185 -4.78 0.69 4.12
N ALA A 186 -6.00 1.21 4.31
CA ALA A 186 -7.22 0.51 3.97
C ALA A 186 -7.28 0.15 2.47
N PHE A 187 -6.81 1.04 1.58
CA PHE A 187 -6.69 0.76 0.16
C PHE A 187 -5.78 -0.47 -0.07
N LEU A 188 -4.60 -0.51 0.56
CA LEU A 188 -3.70 -1.67 0.42
C LEU A 188 -4.34 -2.96 0.98
N ALA A 189 -5.09 -2.87 2.07
CA ALA A 189 -5.79 -4.01 2.65
C ALA A 189 -6.84 -4.58 1.69
N VAL A 190 -7.67 -3.73 1.07
CA VAL A 190 -8.66 -4.16 0.05
C VAL A 190 -7.96 -4.67 -1.20
N TYR A 191 -6.91 -3.96 -1.66
CA TYR A 191 -6.17 -4.30 -2.87
C TYR A 191 -5.48 -5.67 -2.79
N SER A 192 -5.03 -6.06 -1.60
CA SER A 192 -4.32 -7.34 -1.38
C SER A 192 -5.22 -8.59 -1.44
N GLN A 193 -6.55 -8.44 -1.42
CA GLN A 193 -7.52 -9.54 -1.28
C GLN A 193 -7.86 -10.28 -2.59
#